data_AF-A0A6P2XLS3-F1
#
_entry.id   AF-A0A6P2XLS3-F1
#
_cell.length_a   1.000
_cell.length_b   1.000
_cell.length_c   1.000
_cell.angle_alpha   90.00
_cell.angle_beta   90.00
_cell.angle_gamma   90.00
#
_symmetry.space_group_name_H-M   'P 1'
#
loop_
_entity.id
_entity.type
_entity.pdbx_description
1 polymer ?
#
loop_
_entity_poly.entity_id
_entity_poly.type
_entity_poly.pdbx_seq_one_letter_code
_entity_poly.pdbx_strand_id
1 'polypeptide(L)' 'MKRIAKILTATAVACAVLAPALAEAHSHRVCHFDHHHHRVCHWVR' A
#
# COMPACT_ATOMS: atom_id res chain seq x y z
N MET A 1 -11.47 -20.35 -22.67
CA MET A 1 -11.70 -20.13 -21.23
C MET A 1 -10.45 -20.35 -20.35
N LYS A 2 -9.76 -21.50 -20.42
CA LYS A 2 -8.58 -21.79 -19.56
C LYS A 2 -7.42 -20.78 -19.68
N ARG A 3 -7.17 -20.21 -20.87
CA ARG A 3 -6.10 -19.23 -21.09
C ARG A 3 -6.40 -17.87 -20.46
N ILE A 4 -7.65 -17.43 -20.54
CA ILE A 4 -8.13 -16.18 -19.93
C ILE A 4 -8.02 -16.27 -18.40
N ALA A 5 -8.44 -17.39 -17.82
CA ALA A 5 -8.30 -17.62 -16.39
C ALA A 5 -6.84 -17.52 -15.93
N LYS A 6 -5.90 -18.14 -16.67
CA LYS A 6 -4.46 -18.04 -16.36
C LYS A 6 -3.93 -16.60 -16.41
N ILE A 7 -4.35 -15.82 -17.41
CA ILE A 7 -3.94 -14.42 -17.53
C ILE A 7 -4.48 -13.62 -16.34
N LEU A 8 -5.76 -13.78 -16.00
CA LEU A 8 -6.36 -13.10 -14.85
C LEU A 8 -5.67 -13.45 -13.54
N THR A 9 -5.33 -14.74 -13.34
CA THR A 9 -4.59 -15.17 -12.14
C THR A 9 -3.19 -14.56 -12.09
N ALA A 10 -2.46 -14.56 -13.21
CA ALA A 10 -1.12 -13.96 -13.27
C ALA A 10 -1.17 -12.45 -12.98
N THR A 11 -2.15 -11.74 -13.53
CA THR A 11 -2.34 -10.31 -13.27
C THR A 11 -2.71 -10.05 -11.82
N ALA A 12 -3.61 -10.85 -11.23
CA ALA A 12 -3.98 -10.70 -9.82
C ALA A 12 -2.78 -10.90 -8.88
N VAL A 13 -1.94 -11.91 -9.16
CA VAL A 13 -0.70 -12.15 -8.40
C VAL A 13 0.26 -10.98 -8.55
N ALA A 14 0.47 -10.48 -9.77
CA ALA A 14 1.33 -9.32 -10.00
C ALA A 14 0.83 -8.06 -9.26
N CYS A 15 -0.47 -7.78 -9.28
CA CYS A 15 -1.08 -6.69 -8.53
C CYS A 15 -0.91 -6.85 -7.02
N ALA A 16 -1.10 -8.07 -6.48
CA ALA A 16 -0.95 -8.33 -5.06
C ALA A 16 0.49 -8.10 -4.55
N VAL A 17 1.49 -8.35 -5.40
CA VAL A 17 2.91 -8.12 -5.06
C VAL A 17 3.30 -6.64 -5.23
N LEU A 18 2.83 -5.98 -6.30
CA LEU A 18 3.23 -4.62 -6.64
C LEU A 18 2.48 -3.55 -5.84
N ALA A 19 1.22 -3.78 -5.47
CA ALA A 19 0.42 -2.78 -4.77
C ALA A 19 0.98 -2.39 -3.39
N PRO A 20 1.44 -3.31 -2.53
CA PRO A 20 2.08 -2.96 -1.26
C PRO A 20 3.39 -2.19 -1.47
N ALA A 21 4.23 -2.63 -2.42
CA ALA A 21 5.49 -1.96 -2.72
C ALA A 21 5.27 -0.52 -3.24
N LEU A 22 4.23 -0.30 -4.05
CA LEU A 22 3.85 1.04 -4.51
C LEU A 22 3.21 1.89 -3.40
N ALA A 23 2.51 1.26 -2.45
CA ALA A 23 1.95 1.93 -1.29
C ALA A 23 3.03 2.35 -0.29
N GLU A 24 4.05 1.53 -0.10
CA GLU A 24 5.21 1.82 0.76
C GLU A 24 6.15 2.84 0.11
N ALA A 25 6.36 2.79 -1.22
CA ALA A 25 7.21 3.75 -1.92
C ALA A 25 6.65 5.18 -1.97
N HIS A 26 5.37 5.37 -1.64
CA HIS A 26 4.77 6.70 -1.62
C HIS A 26 4.86 7.29 -0.21
N SER A 27 5.44 8.49 -0.12
CA SER A 27 5.45 9.25 1.11
C SER A 27 4.03 9.34 1.69
N HIS A 28 3.83 8.82 2.91
CA HIS A 28 2.54 8.87 3.58
C HIS A 28 2.65 9.64 4.90
N ARG A 29 1.54 10.26 5.34
CA ARG A 29 1.49 10.95 6.63
C ARG A 29 1.06 9.99 7.71
N VAL A 30 1.92 9.79 8.70
CA VAL A 30 1.57 9.08 9.94
C VAL A 30 1.23 10.13 10.99
N CYS A 31 0.03 10.03 11.57
CA CYS A 31 -0.42 10.88 12.66
C CYS A 31 -0.51 10.08 13.95
N HIS A 32 0.00 10.63 15.05
CA HIS A 32 -0.19 10.10 16.39
C HIS A 32 -0.64 11.20 17.34
N PHE A 33 -1.27 10.82 18.43
CA PHE A 33 -1.52 11.73 19.54
C PHE A 33 -0.32 11.68 20.48
N ASP A 34 0.21 12.85 20.83
CA ASP A 34 1.30 12.94 21.80
C ASP A 34 0.77 12.86 23.24
N HIS A 35 1.68 12.88 24.22
CA HIS A 35 1.34 12.85 25.64
C HIS A 35 0.46 14.04 26.08
N HIS A 36 0.53 15.16 25.36
CA HIS A 36 -0.31 16.34 25.55
C HIS A 36 -1.62 16.32 24.73
N HIS A 37 -1.96 15.20 24.10
CA HIS A 37 -3.14 15.03 23.24
C HIS A 37 -3.16 15.93 21.99
N HIS A 38 -2.01 16.46 21.56
CA HIS A 38 -1.91 17.11 20.26
C HIS A 38 -1.79 16.04 19.17
N ARG A 39 -2.50 16.26 18.06
CA ARG A 39 -2.37 15.42 16.88
C ARG A 39 -1.14 15.87 16.08
N VAL A 40 -0.09 15.07 16.11
CA VAL A 40 1.16 15.33 15.37
C VAL A 40 1.23 14.41 14.17
N CYS A 41 1.43 14.98 12.98
CA CYS A 41 1.59 14.21 11.74
C CYS A 41 2.99 14.43 11.16
N HIS A 42 3.66 13.36 10.74
CA HIS A 42 4.94 13.43 10.03
C HIS A 42 4.88 12.62 8.74
N TRP A 43 5.70 13.02 7.77
CA TRP A 43 5.88 12.26 6.53
C TRP A 43 6.85 11.12 6.79
N VAL A 44 6.43 9.92 6.42
CA VAL A 44 7.27 8.72 6.36
C VAL A 44 7.52 8.44 4.89
N ARG A 45 8.78 8.16 4.55
CA ARG A 45 9.23 7.81 3.19
C ARG A 45 9.45 6.32 3.10
#